data_AF-A0A4S9UTR8-F1
#
_entry.id   AF-A0A4S9UTR8-F1
#
_cell.length_a   1.000
_cell.length_b   1.000
_cell.length_c   1.000
_cell.angle_alpha   90.00
_cell.angle_beta   90.00
_cell.angle_gamma   90.00
#
_symmetry.space_group_name_H-M   'P 1'
#
loop_
_entity.id
_entity.type
_entity.pdbx_description
1 polymer ?
#
loop_
_entity_poly.entity_id
_entity_poly.type
_entity_poly.pdbx_seq_one_letter_code
_entity_poly.pdbx_strand_id
1 'polypeptide(L)'
;MQSMVLINNLSQVLGLHLKNNYAQGQATLTTLVRRLRNTAKEYNLCIVLLSWSVTYGSDQERVSIFESIKARPGLGKSLGYLVDTQLLIDAIPRTAKGKGAASDMVNVIEVIYSGGNHQAGKFGVFDITVDGEIPHVASNSPGRRT
;
A
#
# COMPACT_ATOMS: atom_id res chain seq x y z
N MET A 1 -14.08 -14.87 15.99
CA MET A 1 -13.40 -13.57 16.15
C MET A 1 -12.09 -13.68 15.39
N GLN A 2 -11.88 -12.88 14.34
CA GLN A 2 -10.65 -12.93 13.55
C GLN A 2 -9.63 -12.02 14.24
N SER A 3 -8.55 -12.58 14.79
CA SER A 3 -7.50 -11.80 15.46
C SER A 3 -6.57 -11.18 14.42
N MET A 4 -6.11 -9.94 14.67
CA MET A 4 -5.23 -9.21 13.77
C MET A 4 -3.82 -9.10 14.37
N VAL A 5 -2.80 -9.32 13.54
CA VAL A 5 -1.39 -9.08 13.88
C VAL A 5 -0.85 -7.98 12.96
N LEU A 6 -0.39 -6.89 13.57
CA LEU A 6 0.27 -5.79 12.86
C LEU A 6 1.78 -5.89 13.03
N ILE A 7 2.53 -5.94 11.92
CA ILE A 7 3.99 -5.95 11.92
C ILE A 7 4.48 -4.64 11.30
N ASN A 8 5.08 -3.77 12.13
CA ASN A 8 5.59 -2.45 11.74
C ASN A 8 7.07 -2.29 12.16
N ASN A 9 8.05 -2.14 11.26
CA ASN A 9 7.99 -2.33 9.81
C ASN A 9 9.00 -3.38 9.35
N LEU A 10 8.68 -4.13 8.28
CA LEU A 10 9.56 -5.17 7.75
C LEU A 10 10.83 -4.61 7.08
N SER A 11 10.75 -3.38 6.56
CA SER A 11 11.85 -2.69 5.86
C SER A 11 13.05 -2.37 6.76
N GLN A 12 12.85 -2.13 8.06
CA GLN A 12 13.93 -1.82 9.00
C GLN A 12 14.87 -3.02 9.18
N VAL A 13 14.30 -4.22 9.21
CA VAL A 13 15.07 -5.46 9.39
C VAL A 13 15.63 -5.96 8.05
N LEU A 14 14.80 -5.97 7.01
CA LEU A 14 15.15 -6.60 5.73
C LEU A 14 15.83 -5.65 4.74
N GLY A 15 15.70 -4.33 4.93
CA GLY A 15 16.23 -3.33 4.00
C GLY A 15 17.74 -3.36 3.86
N LEU A 16 18.48 -3.59 4.96
CA LEU A 16 19.94 -3.73 4.92
C LEU A 16 20.38 -4.99 4.17
N HIS A 17 19.67 -6.11 4.37
CA HIS A 17 19.96 -7.35 3.64
C HIS A 17 19.64 -7.21 2.15
N LEU A 18 18.52 -6.56 1.80
CA LEU A 18 18.16 -6.30 0.41
C LEU A 18 19.17 -5.38 -0.30
N LYS A 19 19.77 -4.43 0.42
CA LYS A 19 20.80 -3.54 -0.12
C LYS A 19 22.13 -4.26 -0.33
N ASN A 20 22.58 -5.05 0.65
CA ASN A 20 23.93 -5.63 0.65
C ASN A 20 23.99 -6.97 -0.11
N ASN A 21 22.93 -7.77 -0.08
CA ASN A 21 22.83 -9.04 -0.79
C ASN A 21 21.38 -9.27 -1.22
N TYR A 22 21.01 -8.68 -2.37
CA TYR A 22 19.64 -8.67 -2.86
C TYR A 22 19.05 -10.08 -2.99
N ALA A 23 19.80 -11.04 -3.54
CA ALA A 23 19.30 -12.40 -3.75
C ALA A 23 18.98 -13.11 -2.41
N GLN A 24 19.90 -13.04 -1.44
CA GLN A 24 19.68 -13.62 -0.13
C GLN A 24 18.56 -12.90 0.64
N GLY A 25 18.51 -11.56 0.59
CA GLY A 25 17.45 -10.77 1.19
C GLY A 25 16.06 -11.14 0.65
N GLN A 26 15.95 -11.36 -0.66
CA GLN A 26 14.71 -11.82 -1.30
C GLN A 26 14.32 -13.24 -0.87
N ALA A 27 15.28 -14.17 -0.72
CA ALA A 27 15.02 -15.52 -0.23
C ALA A 27 14.52 -15.53 1.23
N THR A 28 15.12 -14.70 2.09
CA THR A 28 14.70 -14.52 3.48
C THR A 28 13.30 -13.90 3.57
N LEU A 29 13.04 -12.83 2.82
CA LEU A 29 11.71 -12.21 2.73
C LEU A 29 10.65 -13.23 2.29
N THR A 30 10.93 -13.98 1.22
CA THR A 30 10.03 -15.01 0.70
C THR A 30 9.71 -16.06 1.76
N THR A 31 10.73 -16.54 2.47
CA THR A 31 10.56 -17.56 3.51
C THR A 31 9.73 -17.03 4.68
N LEU A 32 10.01 -15.79 5.13
CA LEU A 32 9.28 -15.16 6.23
C LEU A 32 7.80 -14.96 5.87
N VAL A 33 7.51 -14.35 4.73
CA VAL A 33 6.12 -14.06 4.32
C VAL A 33 5.33 -15.37 4.11
N ARG A 34 5.96 -16.42 3.56
CA ARG A 34 5.32 -17.74 3.44
C ARG A 34 5.01 -18.36 4.81
N ARG A 35 5.93 -18.25 5.78
CA ARG A 35 5.67 -18.73 7.15
C ARG A 35 4.53 -17.96 7.80
N LEU A 36 4.55 -16.63 7.73
CA LEU A 36 3.47 -15.78 8.25
C LEU A 36 2.12 -16.13 7.61
N ARG A 37 2.09 -16.35 6.30
CA ARG A 37 0.86 -16.76 5.60
C ARG A 37 0.35 -18.12 6.06
N ASN A 38 1.23 -19.09 6.29
CA ASN A 38 0.84 -20.40 6.83
C ASN A 38 0.28 -20.26 8.24
N THR A 39 0.94 -19.48 9.11
CA THR A 39 0.44 -19.17 10.46
C THR A 39 -0.91 -18.44 10.40
N ALA A 40 -1.09 -17.48 9.49
CA ALA A 40 -2.35 -16.78 9.31
C ALA A 40 -3.49 -17.74 8.94
N LYS A 41 -3.23 -18.72 8.08
CA LYS A 41 -4.20 -19.76 7.71
C LYS A 41 -4.50 -20.72 8.85
N GLU A 42 -3.45 -21.17 9.55
CA GLU A 42 -3.56 -22.15 10.65
C GLU A 42 -4.38 -21.59 11.83
N TYR A 43 -4.13 -20.33 12.20
CA TYR A 43 -4.76 -19.68 13.35
C TYR A 43 -5.89 -18.71 12.96
N ASN A 44 -6.30 -18.70 11.69
CA ASN A 44 -7.31 -17.79 11.14
C ASN A 44 -7.07 -16.31 11.52
N LEU A 45 -5.85 -15.82 11.28
CA LEU A 45 -5.41 -14.46 11.58
C LEU A 45 -5.45 -13.57 10.34
N CYS A 46 -5.69 -12.27 10.56
CA CYS A 46 -5.36 -11.23 9.59
C CYS A 46 -3.97 -10.68 9.92
N ILE A 47 -3.00 -10.82 9.01
CA ILE A 47 -1.66 -10.24 9.21
C ILE A 47 -1.50 -9.03 8.30
N VAL A 48 -1.24 -7.86 8.89
CA VAL A 48 -0.95 -6.62 8.19
C VAL A 48 0.54 -6.32 8.29
N LEU A 49 1.19 -6.20 7.14
CA LEU A 49 2.62 -5.93 7.02
C LEU A 49 2.83 -4.50 6.55
N LEU A 50 3.48 -3.67 7.37
CA LEU A 50 3.88 -2.33 6.98
C LEU A 50 5.32 -2.32 6.46
N SER A 51 5.54 -1.58 5.37
CA SER A 51 6.84 -1.41 4.73
C SER A 51 6.95 -0.01 4.15
N TRP A 52 8.17 0.53 4.10
CA TRP A 52 8.41 1.81 3.44
C TRP A 52 8.32 1.68 1.93
N SER A 53 7.94 2.76 1.27
CA SER A 53 8.07 2.92 -0.17
C SER A 53 9.42 3.54 -0.53
N VAL A 54 9.81 3.38 -1.79
CA VAL A 54 11.00 4.00 -2.40
C VAL A 54 10.58 4.72 -3.68
N THR A 55 11.26 5.83 -3.99
CA THR A 55 10.99 6.64 -5.18
C THR A 55 12.12 6.45 -6.20
N TYR A 56 11.79 6.16 -7.45
CA TYR A 56 12.76 6.05 -8.55
C TYR A 56 12.56 7.18 -9.55
N GLY A 57 13.65 7.65 -10.17
CA GLY A 57 13.61 8.73 -11.16
C GLY A 57 13.10 8.35 -12.56
N SER A 58 12.66 7.10 -12.76
CA SER A 58 12.17 6.58 -14.04
C SER A 58 10.71 6.14 -13.94
N ASP A 59 9.91 6.50 -14.94
CA ASP A 59 8.50 6.14 -15.03
C ASP A 59 8.24 4.71 -15.53
N GLN A 60 9.27 4.00 -16.00
CA GLN A 60 9.10 2.70 -16.67
C GLN A 60 8.58 1.56 -15.77
N GLU A 61 8.51 1.76 -14.46
CA GLU A 61 8.01 0.72 -13.53
C GLU A 61 7.04 1.30 -12.49
N ARG A 62 6.22 2.27 -12.91
CA ARG A 62 5.15 2.83 -12.08
C ARG A 62 4.15 1.73 -11.71
N VAL A 63 3.81 1.66 -10.42
CA VAL A 63 2.83 0.69 -9.88
C VAL A 63 1.46 1.30 -9.58
N SER A 64 1.42 2.62 -9.42
CA SER A 64 0.19 3.38 -9.13
C SER A 64 -0.52 3.79 -10.41
N ILE A 65 -1.85 3.87 -10.38
CA ILE A 65 -2.65 4.50 -11.44
C ILE A 65 -2.51 6.02 -11.47
N PHE A 66 -2.10 6.64 -10.36
CA PHE A 66 -1.92 8.09 -10.26
C PHE A 66 -0.57 8.50 -10.83
N GLU A 67 -0.55 9.49 -11.71
CA GLU A 67 0.68 9.94 -12.38
C GLU A 67 1.65 10.63 -11.41
N SER A 68 1.11 11.33 -10.42
CA SER A 68 1.86 12.03 -9.37
C SER A 68 2.57 11.07 -8.41
N ILE A 69 2.10 9.83 -8.29
CA ILE A 69 2.69 8.83 -7.39
C ILE A 69 3.84 8.13 -8.12
N LYS A 70 5.06 8.42 -7.66
CA LYS A 70 6.30 7.77 -8.11
C LYS A 70 6.83 6.72 -7.12
N ALA A 71 6.13 6.57 -5.99
CA ALA A 71 6.45 5.61 -4.95
C ALA A 71 6.27 4.16 -5.43
N ARG A 72 7.14 3.27 -4.92
CA ARG A 72 7.11 1.83 -5.19
C ARG A 72 7.37 1.04 -3.90
N PRO A 73 6.94 -0.22 -3.81
CA PRO A 73 7.23 -1.06 -2.64
C PRO A 73 8.75 -1.18 -2.37
N GLY A 74 9.21 -0.82 -1.18
CA GLY A 74 10.63 -0.82 -0.81
C GLY A 74 11.24 -2.20 -0.58
N LEU A 75 10.42 -3.26 -0.57
CA LEU A 75 10.86 -4.65 -0.36
C LEU A 75 11.02 -5.44 -1.68
N GLY A 76 10.96 -4.75 -2.82
CA GLY A 76 11.11 -5.33 -4.16
C GLY A 76 9.78 -5.78 -4.78
N LYS A 77 9.84 -6.07 -6.08
CA LYS A 77 8.67 -6.35 -6.94
C LYS A 77 7.99 -7.70 -6.63
N SER A 78 8.72 -8.61 -6.00
CA SER A 78 8.25 -9.96 -5.66
C SER A 78 7.20 -9.98 -4.55
N LEU A 79 7.19 -8.96 -3.67
CA LEU A 79 6.34 -8.96 -2.48
C LEU A 79 4.86 -9.11 -2.80
N GLY A 80 4.39 -8.48 -3.88
CA GLY A 80 3.00 -8.59 -4.34
C GLY A 80 2.57 -10.05 -4.50
N TYR A 81 3.40 -10.91 -5.09
CA TYR A 81 3.08 -12.33 -5.30
C TYR A 81 3.11 -13.20 -4.02
N LEU A 82 3.59 -12.66 -2.91
CA LEU A 82 3.70 -13.37 -1.63
C LEU A 82 2.51 -13.10 -0.70
N VAL A 83 1.81 -11.98 -0.90
CA VAL A 83 0.68 -11.51 -0.08
C VAL A 83 -0.65 -11.69 -0.83
N ASP A 84 -1.77 -11.64 -0.10
CA ASP A 84 -3.11 -11.72 -0.73
C ASP A 84 -3.53 -10.38 -1.35
N THR A 85 -3.13 -9.26 -0.75
CA THR A 85 -3.41 -7.90 -1.23
C THR A 85 -2.27 -6.98 -0.83
N GLN A 86 -1.88 -6.09 -1.74
CA GLN A 86 -0.89 -5.05 -1.49
C GLN A 86 -1.52 -3.70 -1.74
N LEU A 87 -1.41 -2.83 -0.73
CA LEU A 87 -1.95 -1.47 -0.75
C LEU A 87 -0.79 -0.48 -0.79
N LEU A 88 -0.96 0.59 -1.55
CA LEU A 88 -0.10 1.77 -1.55
C LEU A 88 -0.89 2.93 -0.97
N ILE A 89 -0.30 3.61 0.01
CA ILE A 89 -0.88 4.80 0.62
C ILE A 89 0.05 5.97 0.30
N ASP A 90 -0.49 7.02 -0.30
CA ASP A 90 0.25 8.24 -0.65
C ASP A 90 -0.71 9.44 -0.71
N ALA A 91 -0.16 10.63 -0.93
CA ALA A 91 -0.92 11.86 -1.12
C ALA A 91 -0.88 12.34 -2.57
N ILE A 92 -2.02 12.78 -3.09
CA ILE A 92 -2.14 13.34 -4.44
C ILE A 92 -2.73 14.76 -4.39
N PRO A 93 -2.45 15.62 -5.39
CA PRO A 93 -3.14 16.90 -5.51
C PRO A 93 -4.66 16.70 -5.65
N ARG A 94 -5.47 17.45 -4.90
CA ARG A 94 -6.94 17.34 -4.95
C ARG A 94 -7.54 17.72 -6.30
N THR A 95 -6.85 18.58 -7.06
CA THR A 95 -7.30 19.04 -8.38
C THR A 95 -6.22 18.85 -9.45
N ALA A 96 -6.63 18.47 -10.66
CA ALA A 96 -5.73 18.17 -11.78
C ALA A 96 -4.94 19.39 -12.31
N LYS A 97 -5.38 20.61 -11.96
CA LYS A 97 -4.71 21.86 -12.34
C LYS A 97 -4.02 22.43 -11.10
N GLY A 98 -2.74 22.10 -10.93
CA GLY A 98 -1.85 22.68 -9.91
C GLY A 98 -1.68 24.20 -10.09
N LYS A 99 -2.72 24.97 -9.75
CA LYS A 99 -2.70 26.44 -9.59
C LYS A 99 -3.14 26.87 -8.19
N GLY A 100 -3.30 25.92 -7.27
CA GLY A 100 -3.39 26.20 -5.84
C GLY A 100 -2.02 26.03 -5.20
N ALA A 101 -1.80 26.68 -4.05
CA ALA A 101 -0.62 26.45 -3.22
C ALA A 101 -0.38 24.94 -3.02
N ALA A 102 0.87 24.54 -2.79
CA ALA A 102 1.29 23.15 -2.54
C ALA A 102 0.59 22.43 -1.36
N SER A 103 -0.46 23.02 -0.79
CA SER A 103 -1.13 22.63 0.44
C SER A 103 -2.43 21.84 0.25
N ASP A 104 -3.05 21.79 -0.92
CA ASP A 104 -4.31 21.03 -1.12
C ASP A 104 -4.05 19.62 -1.66
N MET A 105 -3.53 18.77 -0.78
CA MET A 105 -3.30 17.36 -1.01
C MET A 105 -4.40 16.53 -0.34
N VAL A 106 -4.64 15.34 -0.86
CA VAL A 106 -5.57 14.36 -0.27
C VAL A 106 -4.90 12.99 -0.22
N ASN A 107 -5.18 12.22 0.84
CA ASN A 107 -4.64 10.87 0.95
C ASN A 107 -5.44 9.91 0.07
N VAL A 108 -4.73 9.00 -0.53
CA VAL A 108 -5.28 7.91 -1.33
C VAL A 108 -4.72 6.60 -0.80
N ILE A 109 -5.60 5.60 -0.74
CA ILE A 109 -5.23 4.21 -0.59
C ILE A 109 -5.58 3.49 -1.89
N GLU A 110 -4.58 2.90 -2.54
CA GLU A 110 -4.71 2.20 -3.81
C GLU A 110 -4.38 0.72 -3.64
N VAL A 111 -5.16 -0.15 -4.26
CA VAL A 111 -4.82 -1.57 -4.42
C VAL A 111 -3.85 -1.70 -5.59
N ILE A 112 -2.57 -1.93 -5.31
CA ILE A 112 -1.54 -2.13 -6.37
C ILE A 112 -1.36 -3.61 -6.73
N TYR A 113 -1.81 -4.52 -5.87
CA TYR A 113 -1.88 -5.95 -6.15
C TYR A 113 -3.04 -6.61 -5.40
N SER A 114 -3.71 -7.57 -6.05
CA SER A 114 -4.73 -8.42 -5.43
C SER A 114 -4.68 -9.81 -6.06
N GLY A 115 -4.49 -10.84 -5.23
CA GLY A 115 -4.56 -12.23 -5.66
C GLY A 115 -6.01 -12.65 -5.96
N GLY A 116 -6.24 -13.25 -7.13
CA GLY A 116 -7.51 -13.92 -7.48
C GLY A 116 -8.69 -13.00 -7.87
N ASN A 117 -8.77 -11.79 -7.33
CA ASN A 117 -9.99 -10.97 -7.41
C ASN A 117 -9.90 -9.74 -8.32
N HIS A 118 -8.80 -9.52 -9.07
CA HIS A 118 -8.64 -8.39 -10.01
C HIS A 118 -9.03 -7.02 -9.43
N GLN A 119 -8.70 -6.75 -8.17
CA GLN A 119 -9.00 -5.48 -7.51
C GLN A 119 -7.94 -4.39 -7.75
N ALA A 120 -6.85 -4.72 -8.46
CA ALA A 120 -5.78 -3.77 -8.74
C ALA A 120 -6.29 -2.52 -9.48
N GLY A 121 -5.82 -1.34 -9.07
CA GLY A 121 -6.26 -0.04 -9.56
C GLY A 121 -7.52 0.52 -8.88
N LYS A 122 -8.20 -0.25 -8.01
CA LYS A 122 -9.23 0.33 -7.14
C LYS A 122 -8.57 1.19 -6.07
N PHE A 123 -9.20 2.31 -5.73
CA PHE A 123 -8.70 3.22 -4.73
C PHE A 123 -9.81 3.83 -3.90
N GLY A 124 -9.45 4.29 -2.71
CA GLY A 124 -10.26 5.14 -1.86
C GLY A 124 -9.52 6.44 -1.57
N VAL A 125 -10.27 7.54 -1.48
CA VAL A 125 -9.76 8.84 -1.06
C VAL A 125 -10.19 9.07 0.38
N PHE A 126 -9.29 9.56 1.22
CA PHE A 126 -9.60 9.80 2.63
C PHE A 126 -8.84 11.01 3.17
N ASP A 127 -9.43 11.64 4.17
CA ASP A 127 -8.78 12.63 5.02
C ASP A 127 -8.47 11.97 6.38
N ILE A 128 -7.55 12.55 7.13
CA ILE A 128 -7.23 12.12 8.51
C ILE A 128 -7.45 13.34 9.40
N THR A 129 -8.24 13.18 10.46
CA THR A 129 -8.45 14.23 11.46
C THR A 129 -7.18 14.43 12.29
N VAL A 130 -7.12 15.53 13.05
CA VAL A 130 -6.00 15.79 13.98
C VAL A 130 -5.83 14.66 15.02
N ASP A 131 -6.91 13.94 15.31
CA ASP A 131 -6.94 12.83 16.27
C ASP A 131 -6.60 11.47 15.63
N GLY A 132 -6.25 11.47 14.33
CA GLY A 132 -5.91 10.25 13.59
C GLY A 132 -7.11 9.44 13.10
N GLU A 133 -8.31 10.01 13.11
CA GLU A 133 -9.54 9.35 12.65
C GLU A 133 -9.77 9.57 11.16
N ILE A 134 -10.47 8.64 10.51
CA ILE A 134 -10.98 8.86 9.16
C ILE A 134 -12.39 9.43 9.30
N PRO A 135 -12.65 10.69 8.85
CA PRO A 135 -13.95 11.29 8.97
C PRO A 135 -14.98 10.49 8.17
N HIS A 136 -16.12 10.22 8.79
CA HIS A 136 -17.20 9.47 8.16
C HIS A 136 -17.82 10.29 7.03
N VAL A 137 -17.46 9.99 5.78
CA VAL A 137 -18.14 10.58 4.61
C VAL A 137 -19.47 9.85 4.42
N ALA A 138 -20.59 10.50 4.77
CA ALA A 138 -21.90 10.00 4.38
C ALA A 138 -21.92 9.85 2.85
N SER A 139 -22.28 8.67 2.35
CA SER A 139 -22.39 8.42 0.92
C SER A 139 -23.37 9.42 0.32
N ASN A 140 -22.88 10.44 -0.37
CA ASN A 140 -23.72 11.30 -1.18
C ASN A 140 -24.21 10.45 -2.37
N SER A 141 -25.40 9.88 -2.23
CA SER A 141 -26.18 9.43 -3.38
C SER A 141 -26.27 10.62 -4.35
N PRO A 142 -25.83 10.48 -5.61
CA PRO A 142 -25.97 11.56 -6.56
C PRO A 142 -27.46 11.80 -6.75
N GLY A 143 -27.93 12.94 -6.24
CA GLY A 143 -29.29 13.41 -6.45
C GLY A 143 -29.55 13.42 -7.95
N ARG A 144 -30.49 12.58 -8.37
CA ARG A 144 -31.07 12.56 -9.71
C ARG A 144 -31.58 13.97 -9.99
N ARG A 145 -30.83 14.74 -10.79
CA ARG A 145 -31.34 15.99 -11.36
C ARG A 145 -32.47 15.59 -12.31
N THR A 146 -33.70 15.82 -11.88
CA THR A 146 -34.87 15.99 -12.76
C THR A 146 -34.92 17.43 -13.23
#